data_AF-U9UP71-F1
#
_entry.id   AF-U9UP71-F1
#
_cell.length_a   1.000
_cell.length_b   1.000
_cell.length_c   1.000
_cell.angle_alpha   90.00
_cell.angle_beta   90.00
_cell.angle_gamma   90.00
#
_symmetry.space_group_name_H-M   'P 1'
#
loop_
_entity.id
_entity.type
_entity.pdbx_description
1 polymer ?
#
loop_
_entity_poly.entity_id
_entity_poly.type
_entity_poly.pdbx_seq_one_letter_code
_entity_poly.pdbx_strand_id
1 'polypeptide(L)' 'MNILNYRSSYLRRILSTIERRNDGTLIQIKLPNILPEIFQIILRYIYGGRLSLEEYDAL' A
#
# COMPACT_ATOMS: atom_id res chain seq x y z
N MET A 1 -5.96 13.27 -2.44
CA MET A 1 -6.10 12.22 -1.40
C MET A 1 -6.35 10.89 -2.10
N ASN A 2 -5.35 9.99 -2.15
CA ASN A 2 -5.45 8.72 -2.88
C ASN A 2 -6.19 7.63 -2.09
N ILE A 3 -6.66 6.58 -2.78
CA ILE A 3 -7.37 5.42 -2.19
C ILE A 3 -6.55 4.80 -1.04
N LEU A 4 -5.24 4.68 -1.21
CA LEU A 4 -4.30 4.20 -0.19
C LEU A 4 -4.36 5.03 1.12
N ASN A 5 -4.48 6.36 1.02
CA ASN A 5 -4.59 7.25 2.18
C ASN A 5 -5.92 7.07 2.92
N TYR A 6 -7.00 6.79 2.18
CA TYR A 6 -8.32 6.65 2.78
C TYR A 6 -8.52 5.28 3.44
N ARG A 7 -7.96 4.24 2.81
CA ARG A 7 -8.20 2.84 3.20
C ARG A 7 -7.17 2.28 4.18
N SER A 8 -6.03 2.96 4.38
CA SER A 8 -5.01 2.55 5.35
C SER A 8 -4.44 3.74 6.11
N SER A 9 -4.61 3.74 7.43
CA SER A 9 -4.03 4.75 8.32
C SER A 9 -2.50 4.72 8.35
N TYR A 10 -1.90 3.53 8.15
CA TYR A 10 -0.45 3.35 8.03
C TYR A 10 0.09 4.00 6.76
N LEU A 11 -0.50 3.67 5.60
CA LEU A 11 -0.08 4.25 4.33
C LEU A 11 -0.34 5.75 4.30
N ARG A 12 -1.44 6.22 4.91
CA ARG A 12 -1.70 7.65 5.07
C ARG A 12 -0.56 8.38 5.78
N ARG A 13 0.01 7.83 6.86
CA ARG A 13 1.13 8.46 7.59
C ARG A 13 2.40 8.54 6.73
N ILE A 14 2.66 7.49 5.95
CA ILE A 14 3.83 7.44 5.05
C ILE A 14 3.64 8.45 3.91
N LEU A 15 2.50 8.40 3.24
CA LEU A 15 2.18 9.25 2.10
C LEU A 15 2.00 10.71 2.48
N SER A 16 1.47 11.04 3.67
CA SER A 16 1.40 12.43 4.14
C SER A 16 2.77 13.06 4.33
N THR A 17 3.77 12.25 4.72
CA THR A 17 5.16 12.72 4.86
C THR A 17 5.78 13.00 3.48
N ILE A 18 5.36 12.23 2.48
CA ILE A 18 5.81 12.32 1.09
C ILE A 18 5.15 13.48 0.35
N GLU A 19 3.84 13.68 0.50
CA GLU A 19 3.09 14.80 -0.12
C GLU A 19 3.68 16.16 0.27
N ARG A 20 4.25 16.30 1.48
CA ARG A 20 4.95 17.53 1.91
C ARG A 20 6.28 17.79 1.19
N ARG A 21 6.85 16.80 0.50
CA ARG A 21 8.14 16.88 -0.21
C ARG A 21 7.97 16.78 -1.73
N ASN A 22 6.74 16.73 -2.24
CA ASN A 22 6.45 16.36 -3.61
C ASN A 22 6.54 17.59 -4.52
N ASP A 23 7.72 17.80 -5.10
CA ASP A 23 8.06 18.85 -6.07
C ASP A 23 7.79 18.42 -7.54
N GLY A 24 7.04 17.33 -7.73
CA GLY A 24 6.78 16.72 -9.04
C GLY A 24 7.75 15.59 -9.41
N THR A 25 8.72 15.27 -8.54
CA THR A 25 9.66 14.16 -8.75
C THR A 25 9.03 12.80 -8.44
N LEU A 26 9.41 11.76 -9.19
CA LEU A 26 9.04 10.37 -8.88
C LEU A 26 9.58 9.97 -7.49
N ILE A 27 8.71 9.55 -6.57
CA ILE A 27 9.10 9.18 -5.20
C ILE A 27 9.04 7.67 -5.00
N GLN A 28 10.18 7.08 -4.63
CA GLN A 28 10.28 5.67 -4.25
C GLN A 28 10.06 5.51 -2.74
N ILE A 29 9.12 4.64 -2.36
CA ILE A 29 8.82 4.31 -0.96
C ILE A 29 9.44 2.96 -0.64
N LYS A 30 10.18 2.88 0.46
CA LYS A 30 10.70 1.61 0.99
C LYS A 30 9.81 1.18 2.15
N LEU A 31 9.18 0.01 2.00
CA LEU A 31 8.45 -0.65 3.07
C LEU A 31 9.32 -1.79 3.60
N PRO A 32 10.00 -1.62 4.75
CA PRO A 32 10.80 -2.69 5.32
C PRO A 32 9.88 -3.79 5.85
N ASN A 33 10.36 -5.04 5.80
CA ASN A 33 9.69 -6.22 6.38
C ASN A 33 8.38 -6.64 5.71
N ILE A 34 8.22 -6.37 4.41
CA ILE A 34 7.13 -6.93 3.62
C ILE A 34 7.68 -7.59 2.35
N LEU A 35 7.22 -8.81 2.10
CA LEU A 35 7.52 -9.50 0.86
C LEU A 35 6.69 -8.89 -0.30
N PRO A 36 7.25 -8.78 -1.51
CA PRO A 36 6.53 -8.23 -2.67
C PRO A 36 5.16 -8.88 -2.90
N GLU A 37 5.06 -10.19 -2.71
CA GLU A 37 3.85 -11.00 -2.90
C GLU A 37 2.76 -10.56 -1.91
N ILE A 38 3.12 -10.43 -0.63
CA ILE A 38 2.22 -9.96 0.42
C ILE A 38 1.75 -8.53 0.13
N PHE A 39 2.64 -7.66 -0.36
CA PHE A 39 2.26 -6.29 -0.71
C PHE A 39 1.23 -6.25 -1.86
N GLN A 40 1.38 -7.12 -2.87
CA GLN A 40 0.39 -7.22 -3.95
C GLN A 40 -0.98 -7.67 -3.45
N ILE A 41 -1.03 -8.60 -2.49
CA ILE A 41 -2.28 -9.05 -1.85
C ILE A 41 -2.95 -7.88 -1.12
N ILE A 42 -2.17 -7.11 -0.34
CA ILE A 42 -2.67 -5.92 0.37
C ILE A 42 -3.22 -4.88 -0.61
N LEU A 43 -2.53 -4.65 -1.74
CA LEU A 43 -3.02 -3.73 -2.77
C LEU A 43 -4.35 -4.21 -3.37
N ARG A 44 -4.47 -5.49 -3.73
CA ARG A 44 -5.73 -6.06 -4.22
C ARG A 44 -6.86 -5.86 -3.22
N TYR A 45 -6.62 -6.11 -1.93
CA TYR A 45 -7.61 -5.87 -0.89
C TYR A 45 -8.00 -4.40 -0.76
N ILE A 46 -7.03 -3.47 -0.78
CA ILE A 46 -7.30 -2.03 -0.65
C ILE A 46 -8.19 -1.52 -1.78
N TYR A 47 -7.93 -1.96 -3.02
CA TYR A 47 -8.65 -1.52 -4.22
C TYR A 47 -9.95 -2.30 -4.47
N GLY A 48 -9.96 -3.61 -4.25
CA GLY A 48 -11.11 -4.49 -4.48
C GLY A 48 -12.08 -4.60 -3.30
N GLY A 49 -11.63 -4.29 -2.08
CA GLY A 49 -12.43 -4.35 -0.85
C GLY A 49 -12.81 -5.75 -0.38
N ARG A 50 -12.35 -6.79 -1.09
CA ARG A 50 -12.56 -8.21 -0.75
C ARG A 50 -11.23 -8.94 -0.93
N LEU A 51 -10.99 -9.91 -0.07
CA LEU A 51 -9.81 -10.77 -0.11
C LEU A 51 -10.26 -12.19 0.23
N SER A 52 -10.04 -13.13 -0.69
CA SER A 52 -10.14 -14.56 -0.39
C SER A 52 -8.75 -15.04 0.01
N LEU A 53 -8.61 -15.57 1.23
CA LEU A 53 -7.32 -16.09 1.71
C LEU A 53 -7.04 -17.50 1.21
N GLU A 54 -8.08 -18.24 0.81
CA GLU A 54 -7.97 -19.60 0.25
C GLU A 54 -7.12 -19.64 -1.03
N GLU A 55 -7.08 -18.54 -1.78
CA GLU A 55 -6.27 -18.38 -2.99
C GLU A 55 -4.76 -18.22 -2.69
N TYR A 56 -4.39 -18.01 -1.42
CA TYR A 56 -3.04 -17.64 -0.99
C TYR A 56 -2.44 -18.60 0.06
N ASP A 57 -3.14 -19.66 0.44
CA ASP A 57 -2.70 -20.68 1.42
C ASP A 57 -1.46 -21.49 0.96
N ALA A 58 -1.03 -21.32 -0.29
CA ALA A 58 0.08 -22.04 -0.90
C ALA A 58 1.39 -21.22 -1.08
N LEU A 59 1.47 -20.03 -0.47
CA LEU A 59 2.71 -19.23 -0.38
C LEU A 59 3.57 -19.68 0.81
#